data_AF-A0AAQ3X3W7-F1
#
_entry.id   AF-A0AAQ3X3W7-F1
#
_cell.length_a   1.000
_cell.length_b   1.000
_cell.length_c   1.000
_cell.angle_alpha   90.00
_cell.angle_beta   90.00
_cell.angle_gamma   90.00
#
_symmetry.space_group_name_H-M   'P 1'
#
loop_
_entity.id
_entity.type
_entity.pdbx_description
1 polymer ?
#
loop_
_entity_poly.entity_id
_entity_poly.type
_entity_poly.pdbx_seq_one_letter_code
_entity_poly.pdbx_strand_id
1 'polypeptide(L)'
;MAQAEEESSGKMSSAIQLMVRHGKTLIGNLVENARNIRLGLATDGFNPFGKMSSSYSMWPVFLIPYNFPPWECMEQSNFMMGLLILGRECPGKDIDVFLEPLIEELLEFWKGVRTIDALTEKSFVLHAAVIWCIHDYPALSTLSGRVSRGYYACVRCDKNPCSKRIRRADATKLERVKDVRPENNPQPKKRKRDDDDVQCWKRKSCLWDLPYWASLKLQHNLDVMHIEKNICDYIFGTFHGIVGKSKDTVNARKDLEDMGIRKHLHLKRDGNSYCVPPAPYAINKTQKIAFLEFLRNVKFSDGYASSLATCISADGCNLQGLKTHDCHILLQRILPAAVRGIMSKNIYEAIAELGNFFQQLCARTLKLDVLHRMKEEIPIILCKLEKIFPPAFFDVMLYLAVHLPDDAILRGPVQYGWMYLVERRLLTLKHFVRNMARPEGSIAEAYVANECLHACSRYFDDLDTRHNRAGRNRERLDLRKGDISVF
;
A
#
# COMPACT_ATOMS: atom_id res chain seq x y z
N MET A 1 -35.98 11.01 11.45
CA MET A 1 -36.20 11.73 10.18
C MET A 1 -34.97 11.81 9.25
N ALA A 2 -33.79 11.34 9.64
CA ALA A 2 -32.61 11.24 8.77
C ALA A 2 -32.48 9.87 8.04
N GLN A 3 -33.57 9.09 7.96
CA GLN A 3 -33.56 7.72 7.42
C GLN A 3 -34.26 7.58 6.04
N ALA A 4 -34.85 8.66 5.51
CA ALA A 4 -35.70 8.57 4.32
C ALA A 4 -35.18 9.33 3.07
N GLU A 5 -34.06 10.06 3.15
CA GLU A 5 -33.53 10.82 1.98
C GLU A 5 -32.35 10.15 1.26
N GLU A 6 -31.81 9.01 1.75
CA GLU A 6 -30.62 8.38 1.16
C GLU A 6 -30.93 7.23 0.16
N GLU A 7 -32.21 6.93 -0.12
CA GLU A 7 -32.61 5.85 -1.04
C GLU A 7 -32.64 6.26 -2.53
N SER A 8 -32.57 7.55 -2.87
CA SER A 8 -32.74 8.00 -4.27
C SER A 8 -31.43 8.31 -5.02
N SER A 9 -30.28 8.32 -4.34
CA SER A 9 -28.99 8.66 -4.96
C SER A 9 -28.06 7.46 -4.87
N GLY A 10 -27.82 6.76 -5.98
CA GLY A 10 -26.88 5.63 -6.10
C GLY A 10 -25.40 6.01 -5.89
N LYS A 11 -25.09 6.91 -4.96
CA LYS A 11 -23.76 7.35 -4.56
C LYS A 11 -23.39 6.67 -3.24
N MET A 12 -22.23 6.01 -3.17
CA MET A 12 -21.74 5.44 -1.91
C MET A 12 -21.36 6.55 -0.93
N SER A 13 -22.18 6.73 0.10
CA SER A 13 -21.88 7.52 1.30
C SER A 13 -21.07 6.66 2.28
N SER A 14 -19.80 7.01 2.47
CA SER A 14 -18.80 6.37 3.36
C SER A 14 -18.56 4.84 3.19
N ALA A 15 -17.30 4.49 2.99
CA ALA A 15 -16.75 3.11 3.03
C ALA A 15 -17.28 2.22 4.17
N ILE A 16 -17.54 2.84 5.32
CA ILE A 16 -17.84 2.17 6.57
C ILE A 16 -19.31 1.73 6.62
N GLN A 17 -20.23 2.46 5.99
CA GLN A 17 -21.63 2.03 5.89
C GLN A 17 -21.79 0.76 5.02
N LEU A 18 -20.89 0.53 4.06
CA LEU A 18 -20.94 -0.61 3.14
C LEU A 18 -20.42 -1.92 3.76
N MET A 19 -19.35 -1.86 4.57
CA MET A 19 -18.95 -3.00 5.42
C MET A 19 -20.09 -3.41 6.36
N VAL A 20 -20.88 -2.44 6.83
CA VAL A 20 -22.00 -2.65 7.75
C VAL A 20 -23.24 -3.23 7.04
N ARG A 21 -23.58 -2.79 5.82
CA ARG A 21 -24.78 -3.27 5.12
C ARG A 21 -24.71 -4.75 4.69
N HIS A 22 -23.53 -5.28 4.40
CA HIS A 22 -23.39 -6.65 3.85
C HIS A 22 -22.95 -7.72 4.86
N GLY A 23 -22.89 -7.40 6.16
CA GLY A 23 -22.43 -8.30 7.21
C GLY A 23 -23.41 -8.38 8.38
N LYS A 24 -24.56 -9.04 8.21
CA LYS A 24 -25.35 -9.52 9.35
C LYS A 24 -24.64 -10.71 10.02
N THR A 25 -23.48 -10.49 10.65
CA THR A 25 -22.86 -11.45 11.58
C THR A 25 -21.70 -10.78 12.33
N LEU A 26 -21.74 -10.82 13.67
CA LEU A 26 -20.71 -10.48 14.67
C LEU A 26 -20.18 -9.03 14.81
N ILE A 27 -20.22 -8.17 13.78
CA ILE A 27 -19.86 -6.74 13.96
C ILE A 27 -21.04 -5.93 14.57
N GLY A 28 -22.17 -6.58 14.91
CA GLY A 28 -23.37 -5.94 15.49
C GLY A 28 -23.06 -5.04 16.68
N ASN A 29 -22.34 -5.55 17.68
CA ASN A 29 -21.93 -4.79 18.86
C ASN A 29 -21.14 -3.51 18.51
N LEU A 30 -20.31 -3.53 17.46
CA LEU A 30 -19.51 -2.37 17.03
C LEU A 30 -20.33 -1.33 16.23
N VAL A 31 -21.51 -1.69 15.76
CA VAL A 31 -22.39 -0.83 14.95
C VAL A 31 -23.56 -0.29 15.76
N GLU A 32 -23.99 -1.02 16.78
CA GLU A 32 -25.10 -0.64 17.66
C GLU A 32 -24.88 0.70 18.36
N ASN A 33 -23.63 1.03 18.70
CA ASN A 33 -23.28 2.29 19.33
C ASN A 33 -22.24 3.03 18.48
N ALA A 34 -22.60 4.22 17.98
CA ALA A 34 -21.72 5.06 17.14
C ALA A 34 -20.40 5.46 17.82
N ARG A 35 -20.35 5.38 19.17
CA ARG A 35 -19.15 5.64 19.98
C ARG A 35 -18.13 4.51 19.95
N ASN A 36 -18.51 3.31 19.51
CA ASN A 36 -17.59 2.18 19.38
C ASN A 36 -16.58 2.42 18.25
N ILE A 37 -15.31 2.12 18.50
CA ILE A 37 -14.19 2.57 17.66
C ILE A 37 -13.82 1.50 16.62
N ARG A 38 -13.69 1.95 15.37
CA ARG A 38 -13.22 1.16 14.23
C ARG A 38 -11.79 1.59 13.93
N LEU A 39 -10.85 0.65 14.02
CA LEU A 39 -9.43 0.91 13.83
C LEU A 39 -8.94 0.25 12.55
N GLY A 40 -8.10 0.92 11.77
CA GLY A 40 -7.17 0.24 10.88
C GLY A 40 -5.82 0.11 11.56
N LEU A 41 -5.13 -0.99 11.29
CA LEU A 41 -3.77 -1.18 11.76
C LEU A 41 -2.81 -0.96 10.58
N ALA A 42 -1.91 0.01 10.69
CA ALA A 42 -0.92 0.28 9.67
C ALA A 42 0.50 0.09 10.19
N THR A 43 1.36 -0.55 9.40
CA THR A 43 2.76 -0.74 9.79
C THR A 43 3.65 -0.92 8.57
N ASP A 44 4.84 -0.35 8.63
CA ASP A 44 5.92 -0.56 7.68
C ASP A 44 7.26 -0.16 8.33
N GLY A 45 8.35 -0.70 7.80
CA GLY A 45 9.69 -0.46 8.30
C GLY A 45 10.32 0.78 7.70
N PHE A 46 10.93 1.62 8.54
CA PHE A 46 11.80 2.69 8.06
C PHE A 46 13.17 2.65 8.71
N ASN A 47 14.15 3.23 8.04
CA ASN A 47 15.50 3.36 8.55
C ASN A 47 15.72 4.79 9.10
N PRO A 48 15.99 4.94 10.42
CA PRO A 48 16.19 6.24 11.03
C PRO A 48 17.50 6.91 10.57
N PHE A 49 18.52 6.14 10.20
CA PHE A 49 19.84 6.62 9.77
C PHE A 49 19.92 6.99 8.27
N GLY A 50 18.84 6.75 7.52
CA GLY A 50 18.79 7.06 6.09
C GLY A 50 19.86 6.32 5.29
N LYS A 51 20.69 7.07 4.53
CA LYS A 51 21.76 6.49 3.71
C LYS A 51 23.03 6.15 4.52
N MET A 52 23.12 6.56 5.78
CA MET A 52 24.34 6.44 6.59
C MET A 52 24.55 5.01 7.11
N SER A 53 23.48 4.22 7.28
CA SER A 53 23.55 2.80 7.61
C SER A 53 22.30 2.10 7.11
N SER A 54 22.40 0.86 6.61
CA SER A 54 21.27 -0.01 6.26
C SER A 54 20.93 -1.04 7.35
N SER A 55 21.66 -1.05 8.47
CA SER A 55 21.62 -2.10 9.49
C SER A 55 20.63 -1.84 10.63
N TYR A 56 19.59 -1.04 10.37
CA TYR A 56 18.58 -0.71 11.38
C TYR A 56 17.23 -0.44 10.73
N SER A 57 16.18 -1.00 11.32
CA SER A 57 14.81 -0.86 10.85
C SER A 57 13.88 -0.69 12.05
N MET A 58 13.14 0.42 12.08
CA MET A 58 12.11 0.70 13.07
C MET A 58 10.75 0.47 12.44
N TRP A 59 9.86 -0.18 13.19
CA TRP A 59 8.52 -0.56 12.74
C TRP A 59 7.48 0.02 13.70
N PRO A 60 6.99 1.24 13.44
CA PRO A 60 5.83 1.75 14.16
C PRO A 60 4.58 0.97 13.74
N VAL A 61 3.68 0.79 14.70
CA VAL A 61 2.33 0.25 14.49
C VAL A 61 1.35 1.38 14.78
N PHE A 62 0.71 1.87 13.73
CA PHE A 62 -0.30 2.91 13.81
C PHE A 62 -1.70 2.31 13.91
N LEU A 63 -2.53 2.91 14.75
CA LEU A 63 -3.96 2.69 14.83
C LEU A 63 -4.67 3.91 14.25
N ILE A 64 -5.48 3.68 13.22
CA ILE A 64 -6.16 4.72 12.44
C ILE A 64 -7.65 4.67 12.78
N PRO A 65 -8.21 5.69 13.46
CA PRO A 65 -9.63 5.73 13.79
C PRO A 65 -10.48 6.07 12.56
N TYR A 66 -11.30 5.12 12.12
CA TYR A 66 -12.24 5.29 11.00
C TYR A 66 -13.59 5.88 11.41
N ASN A 67 -13.80 6.19 12.69
CA ASN A 67 -15.01 6.88 13.13
C ASN A 67 -15.11 8.32 12.60
N PHE A 68 -13.97 8.91 12.24
CA PHE A 68 -13.90 10.25 11.67
C PHE A 68 -14.46 10.29 10.23
N PRO A 69 -14.93 11.47 9.79
CA PRO A 69 -15.33 11.65 8.40
C PRO A 69 -14.14 11.41 7.45
N PRO A 70 -14.42 11.17 6.15
CA PRO A 70 -13.41 10.75 5.19
C PRO A 70 -12.16 11.63 5.09
N TRP A 71 -12.32 12.94 5.27
CA TRP A 71 -11.24 13.92 5.19
C TRP A 71 -10.38 13.97 6.47
N GLU A 72 -10.91 13.53 7.61
CA GLU A 72 -10.21 13.54 8.90
C GLU A 72 -9.59 12.18 9.24
N CYS A 73 -10.24 11.07 8.90
CA CYS A 73 -9.73 9.74 9.26
C CYS A 73 -8.35 9.45 8.65
N MET A 74 -8.05 10.09 7.53
CA MET A 74 -6.79 9.97 6.79
C MET A 74 -5.82 11.13 7.08
N GLU A 75 -6.13 12.03 8.01
CA GLU A 75 -5.19 13.06 8.46
C GLU A 75 -4.12 12.43 9.37
N GLN A 76 -2.84 12.66 9.06
CA GLN A 76 -1.72 11.98 9.71
C GLN A 76 -1.61 12.26 11.21
N SER A 77 -2.16 13.38 11.67
CA SER A 77 -2.18 13.74 13.09
C SER A 77 -3.18 12.92 13.91
N ASN A 78 -4.13 12.25 13.25
CA ASN A 78 -5.09 11.37 13.92
C ASN A 78 -4.58 9.91 14.01
N PHE A 79 -3.40 9.61 13.47
CA PHE A 79 -2.79 8.28 13.56
C PHE A 79 -2.14 8.11 14.93
N MET A 80 -2.68 7.20 15.72
CA MET A 80 -2.16 6.87 17.04
C MET A 80 -1.03 5.86 16.90
N MET A 81 0.17 6.16 17.40
CA MET A 81 1.26 5.18 17.44
C MET A 81 1.08 4.27 18.66
N GLY A 82 0.52 3.08 18.45
CA GLY A 82 0.30 2.11 19.53
C GLY A 82 1.58 1.38 19.94
N LEU A 83 2.49 1.13 18.99
CA LEU A 83 3.78 0.49 19.26
C LEU A 83 4.88 1.09 18.41
N LEU A 84 6.11 1.07 18.92
CA LEU A 84 7.33 1.35 18.17
C LEU A 84 8.32 0.19 18.35
N ILE A 85 8.40 -0.68 17.34
CA ILE A 85 9.24 -1.88 17.38
C ILE A 85 10.65 -1.52 16.89
N LEU A 86 11.65 -1.94 17.65
CA LEU A 86 13.05 -1.63 17.44
C LEU A 86 13.82 -2.87 16.97
N GLY A 87 14.73 -2.70 16.01
CA GLY A 87 15.58 -3.79 15.56
C GLY A 87 16.67 -3.37 14.60
N ARG A 88 17.81 -4.08 14.64
CA ARG A 88 18.82 -4.01 13.57
C ARG A 88 18.27 -4.53 12.23
N GLU A 89 17.32 -5.44 12.31
CA GLU A 89 16.68 -6.08 11.18
C GLU A 89 15.17 -5.92 11.26
N CYS A 90 14.48 -6.14 10.13
CA CYS A 90 13.02 -6.19 10.13
C CYS A 90 12.53 -7.31 11.07
N PRO A 91 11.43 -7.10 11.82
CA PRO A 91 10.94 -8.07 12.80
C PRO A 91 10.51 -9.39 12.15
N GLY A 92 10.12 -9.36 10.87
CA GLY A 92 9.86 -10.56 10.08
C GLY A 92 8.90 -11.53 10.78
N LYS A 93 9.40 -12.72 11.13
CA LYS A 93 8.56 -13.72 11.80
C LYS A 93 8.23 -13.38 13.26
N ASP A 94 9.01 -12.52 13.90
CA ASP A 94 8.89 -12.20 15.33
C ASP A 94 7.95 -11.03 15.59
N ILE A 95 7.38 -10.39 14.55
CA ILE A 95 6.43 -9.28 14.72
C ILE A 95 5.25 -9.62 15.65
N ASP A 96 4.79 -10.88 15.67
CA ASP A 96 3.70 -11.32 16.55
C ASP A 96 4.05 -11.19 18.04
N VAL A 97 5.32 -11.38 18.42
CA VAL A 97 5.77 -11.23 19.81
C VAL A 97 5.67 -9.76 20.24
N PHE A 98 5.95 -8.85 19.32
CA PHE A 98 5.85 -7.42 19.60
C PHE A 98 4.42 -6.90 19.60
N LEU A 99 3.51 -7.53 18.84
CA LEU A 99 2.10 -7.15 18.77
C LEU A 99 1.28 -7.68 19.96
N GLU A 100 1.82 -8.63 20.74
CA GLU A 100 1.12 -9.28 21.85
C GLU A 100 0.47 -8.32 22.86
N PRO A 101 1.14 -7.23 23.33
CA PRO A 101 0.50 -6.24 24.19
C PRO A 101 -0.69 -5.54 23.54
N LEU A 102 -0.56 -5.16 22.26
CA LEU A 102 -1.65 -4.53 21.51
C LEU A 102 -2.82 -5.50 21.31
N ILE A 103 -2.56 -6.78 21.05
CA ILE A 103 -3.62 -7.79 20.93
C ILE A 103 -4.37 -7.95 22.26
N GLU A 104 -3.67 -7.92 23.39
CA GLU A 104 -4.29 -8.00 24.72
C GLU A 104 -5.23 -6.81 24.98
N GLU A 105 -4.79 -5.59 24.72
CA GLU A 105 -5.65 -4.40 24.82
C GLU A 105 -6.86 -4.47 23.89
N LEU A 106 -6.67 -4.90 22.64
CA LEU A 106 -7.78 -5.07 21.68
C LEU A 106 -8.78 -6.14 22.14
N LEU A 107 -8.35 -7.19 22.83
CA LEU A 107 -9.24 -8.19 23.42
C LEU A 107 -10.03 -7.61 24.60
N GLU A 108 -9.45 -6.73 25.40
CA GLU A 108 -10.17 -6.01 26.46
C GLU A 108 -11.22 -5.06 25.88
N PHE A 109 -10.84 -4.26 24.88
CA PHE A 109 -11.80 -3.41 24.15
C PHE A 109 -12.91 -4.24 23.49
N TRP A 110 -12.60 -5.41 22.96
CA TRP A 110 -13.63 -6.28 22.39
C TRP A 110 -14.64 -6.77 23.44
N LYS A 111 -14.17 -7.14 24.65
CA LYS A 111 -15.04 -7.49 25.78
C LYS A 111 -15.91 -6.31 26.22
N GLY A 112 -15.36 -5.10 26.11
CA GLY A 112 -16.03 -3.85 26.44
C GLY A 112 -15.43 -3.22 27.70
N VAL A 113 -15.09 -1.94 27.59
CA VAL A 113 -14.49 -1.15 28.67
C VAL A 113 -15.49 -0.07 29.10
N ARG A 114 -15.74 0.06 30.41
CA ARG A 114 -16.60 1.14 30.91
C ARG A 114 -15.91 2.49 30.74
N THR A 115 -16.59 3.42 30.10
CA THR A 115 -16.12 4.79 29.92
C THR A 115 -17.28 5.78 30.08
N ILE A 116 -16.98 7.07 30.06
CA ILE A 116 -17.95 8.15 30.22
C ILE A 116 -18.01 8.94 28.91
N ASP A 117 -19.22 9.22 28.47
CA ASP A 117 -19.47 10.13 27.37
C ASP A 117 -19.31 11.57 27.88
N ALA A 118 -18.31 12.30 27.37
CA ALA A 118 -18.00 13.64 27.85
C ALA A 118 -19.11 14.67 27.60
N LEU A 119 -20.02 14.44 26.65
CA LEU A 119 -21.12 15.38 26.35
C LEU A 119 -22.35 15.12 27.21
N THR A 120 -22.64 13.85 27.48
CA THR A 120 -23.84 13.47 28.23
C THR A 120 -23.57 13.09 29.68
N GLU A 121 -22.29 12.97 30.05
CA GLU A 121 -21.78 12.48 31.34
C GLU A 121 -22.27 11.07 31.71
N LYS A 122 -22.87 10.36 30.77
CA LYS A 122 -23.41 9.02 30.98
C LYS A 122 -22.34 7.97 30.76
N SER A 123 -22.29 6.99 31.64
CA SER A 123 -21.46 5.81 31.45
C SER A 123 -22.00 4.97 30.29
N PHE A 124 -21.08 4.42 29.50
CA PHE A 124 -21.38 3.43 28.48
C PHE A 124 -20.26 2.39 28.38
N VAL A 125 -20.54 1.28 27.72
CA VAL A 125 -19.53 0.26 27.41
C VAL A 125 -18.97 0.56 26.03
N LEU A 126 -17.69 0.90 25.98
CA LEU A 126 -16.94 1.16 24.77
C LEU A 126 -16.34 -0.13 24.23
N HIS A 127 -16.55 -0.38 22.94
CA HIS A 127 -15.86 -1.41 22.20
C HIS A 127 -14.95 -0.81 21.14
N ALA A 128 -13.83 -1.49 20.85
CA ALA A 128 -12.97 -1.16 19.72
C ALA A 128 -12.58 -2.44 18.96
N ALA A 129 -12.42 -2.32 17.64
CA ALA A 129 -11.99 -3.43 16.80
C ALA A 129 -11.14 -2.95 15.61
N VAL A 130 -10.08 -3.70 15.31
CA VAL A 130 -9.32 -3.55 14.07
C VAL A 130 -10.09 -4.18 12.90
N ILE A 131 -10.51 -3.37 11.93
CA ILE A 131 -11.36 -3.82 10.82
C ILE A 131 -10.57 -4.20 9.56
N TRP A 132 -9.33 -3.73 9.42
CA TRP A 132 -8.38 -4.13 8.38
C TRP A 132 -6.96 -3.65 8.70
N CYS A 133 -5.99 -4.12 7.91
CA CYS A 133 -4.61 -3.65 7.92
C CYS A 133 -4.23 -2.86 6.65
N ILE A 134 -3.28 -1.93 6.79
CA ILE A 134 -2.69 -1.13 5.71
C ILE A 134 -1.17 -1.29 5.77
N HIS A 135 -0.57 -1.79 4.70
CA HIS A 135 0.86 -2.11 4.64
C HIS A 135 1.25 -2.38 3.18
N ASP A 136 2.54 -2.28 2.87
CA ASP A 136 3.04 -2.76 1.59
C ASP A 136 3.01 -4.31 1.51
N TYR A 137 3.30 -4.89 0.34
CA TYR A 137 3.22 -6.34 0.16
C TYR A 137 4.26 -7.15 0.96
N PRO A 138 5.51 -6.70 1.09
CA PRO A 138 6.46 -7.27 2.06
C PRO A 138 5.96 -7.25 3.51
N ALA A 139 5.46 -6.13 4.01
CA ALA A 139 4.94 -6.01 5.36
C ALA A 139 3.66 -6.85 5.56
N LEU A 140 2.84 -7.02 4.51
CA LEU A 140 1.73 -7.99 4.49
C LEU A 140 2.24 -9.40 4.84
N SER A 141 3.33 -9.86 4.20
CA SER A 141 3.94 -11.17 4.49
C SER A 141 4.39 -11.29 5.95
N THR A 142 5.02 -10.24 6.47
CA THR A 142 5.48 -10.13 7.87
C THR A 142 4.32 -10.22 8.85
N LEU A 143 3.25 -9.46 8.61
CA LEU A 143 2.11 -9.34 9.52
C LEU A 143 1.16 -10.53 9.45
N SER A 144 0.84 -11.01 8.24
CA SER A 144 -0.08 -12.14 8.02
C SER A 144 0.57 -13.51 8.24
N GLY A 145 1.91 -13.58 8.15
CA GLY A 145 2.64 -14.85 8.12
C GLY A 145 2.58 -15.58 6.78
N ARG A 146 2.05 -14.97 5.71
CA ARG A 146 1.93 -15.59 4.37
C ARG A 146 3.23 -15.53 3.57
N VAL A 147 3.35 -16.42 2.59
CA VAL A 147 4.37 -16.31 1.55
C VAL A 147 3.97 -15.22 0.55
N SER A 148 4.87 -14.30 0.20
CA SER A 148 4.63 -13.21 -0.76
C SER A 148 5.44 -13.35 -2.06
N ARG A 149 6.03 -14.53 -2.31
CA ARG A 149 6.87 -14.81 -3.48
C ARG A 149 6.61 -16.23 -4.00
N GLY A 150 6.81 -16.42 -5.30
CA GLY A 150 6.57 -17.72 -5.96
C GLY A 150 5.10 -17.98 -6.25
N TYR A 151 4.75 -19.23 -6.51
CA TYR A 151 3.42 -19.63 -7.02
C TYR A 151 2.26 -19.33 -6.05
N TYR A 152 2.52 -19.28 -4.74
CA TYR A 152 1.52 -19.01 -3.69
C TYR A 152 1.65 -17.59 -3.13
N ALA A 153 2.12 -16.67 -3.96
CA ALA A 153 2.33 -15.30 -3.53
C ALA A 153 1.00 -14.55 -3.36
N CYS A 154 -0.08 -14.92 -4.07
CA CYS A 154 -1.35 -14.19 -4.02
C CYS A 154 -2.16 -14.51 -2.75
N VAL A 155 -2.33 -13.48 -1.92
CA VAL A 155 -3.01 -13.60 -0.61
C VAL A 155 -4.53 -13.81 -0.71
N ARG A 156 -5.11 -13.58 -1.90
CA ARG A 156 -6.55 -13.69 -2.17
C ARG A 156 -6.98 -15.03 -2.77
N CYS A 157 -6.07 -15.72 -3.47
CA CYS A 157 -6.40 -16.96 -4.21
C CYS A 157 -6.11 -18.25 -3.43
N ASP A 158 -5.54 -18.14 -2.23
CA ASP A 158 -5.13 -19.30 -1.45
C ASP A 158 -6.30 -20.04 -0.77
N LYS A 159 -6.15 -21.36 -0.61
CA LYS A 159 -7.02 -22.22 0.20
C LYS A 159 -6.48 -22.35 1.63
N ASN A 160 -7.33 -22.07 2.63
CA ASN A 160 -7.23 -22.24 4.10
C ASN A 160 -5.93 -21.86 4.87
N PRO A 161 -6.04 -21.22 6.06
CA PRO A 161 -4.90 -20.97 6.95
C PRO A 161 -4.32 -22.23 7.59
N CYS A 162 -2.99 -22.34 7.65
CA CYS A 162 -2.32 -23.37 8.44
C CYS A 162 -2.59 -23.19 9.94
N SER A 163 -2.94 -24.28 10.64
CA SER A 163 -3.34 -24.31 12.04
C SER A 163 -2.19 -24.24 13.06
N LYS A 164 -0.93 -24.18 12.63
CA LYS A 164 0.23 -24.24 13.55
C LYS A 164 0.57 -22.85 14.11
N ARG A 165 0.11 -22.59 15.34
CA ARG A 165 0.53 -21.48 16.21
C ARG A 165 1.92 -21.76 16.77
N ILE A 166 2.82 -20.77 16.79
CA ILE A 166 4.00 -20.81 17.67
C ILE A 166 3.47 -20.48 19.06
N ARG A 167 3.47 -21.45 19.99
CA ARG A 167 2.96 -21.25 21.35
C ARG A 167 3.77 -20.16 22.06
N ARG A 168 3.08 -19.24 22.74
CA ARG A 168 3.69 -18.32 23.71
C ARG A 168 4.29 -19.14 24.85
N ALA A 169 5.56 -18.84 25.13
CA ALA A 169 6.34 -19.05 26.35
C ALA A 169 7.67 -19.70 26.02
N ASP A 170 8.63 -18.85 25.69
CA ASP A 170 9.91 -18.96 26.35
C ASP A 170 10.23 -17.53 26.78
N ALA A 171 9.91 -17.19 28.04
CA ALA A 171 10.28 -15.90 28.65
C ALA A 171 11.80 -15.64 28.52
N THR A 172 12.58 -16.71 28.28
CA THR A 172 13.99 -16.71 27.90
C THR A 172 14.30 -16.05 26.55
N LYS A 173 13.36 -15.91 25.61
CA LYS A 173 13.59 -15.18 24.34
C LYS A 173 13.52 -13.68 24.51
N LEU A 174 12.66 -13.17 25.40
CA LEU A 174 12.60 -11.73 25.68
C LEU A 174 13.87 -11.25 26.42
N GLU A 175 14.48 -12.11 27.24
CA GLU A 175 15.79 -11.85 27.87
C GLU A 175 16.95 -11.92 26.87
N ARG A 176 16.91 -12.82 25.87
CA ARG A 176 17.95 -12.93 24.84
C ARG A 176 18.09 -11.71 23.92
N VAL A 177 17.05 -10.87 23.82
CA VAL A 177 17.05 -9.67 22.96
C VAL A 177 17.48 -8.41 23.73
N LYS A 178 17.62 -8.48 25.06
CA LYS A 178 17.99 -7.32 25.89
C LYS A 178 19.45 -6.87 25.69
N ASP A 179 20.37 -7.77 25.31
CA ASP A 179 21.82 -7.49 25.32
C ASP A 179 22.60 -7.90 24.04
N VAL A 180 21.95 -8.01 22.87
CA VAL A 180 22.67 -8.42 21.64
C VAL A 180 23.61 -7.33 21.14
N ARG A 181 24.92 -7.48 21.43
CA ARG A 181 26.01 -6.82 20.70
C ARG A 181 26.36 -7.61 19.44
N PRO A 182 26.74 -6.94 18.33
CA PRO A 182 26.96 -7.59 17.06
C PRO A 182 28.35 -8.23 17.03
N GLU A 183 28.41 -9.56 17.04
CA GLU A 183 29.60 -10.25 16.55
C GLU A 183 29.47 -10.46 15.04
N ASN A 184 30.44 -9.90 14.33
CA ASN A 184 30.69 -10.14 12.91
C ASN A 184 31.23 -11.56 12.75
N ASN A 185 30.62 -12.42 11.92
CA ASN A 185 31.30 -13.16 10.82
C ASN A 185 30.40 -14.14 10.04
N PRO A 186 30.84 -14.66 8.85
CA PRO A 186 30.15 -14.36 7.61
C PRO A 186 29.65 -15.57 6.80
N GLN A 187 28.96 -15.23 5.71
CA GLN A 187 28.55 -16.01 4.53
C GLN A 187 27.13 -16.63 4.52
N PRO A 188 26.31 -16.31 3.49
CA PRO A 188 25.00 -16.92 3.32
C PRO A 188 25.15 -18.28 2.66
N LYS A 189 25.06 -19.37 3.45
CA LYS A 189 24.83 -20.70 2.88
C LYS A 189 23.45 -20.73 2.21
N LYS A 190 23.41 -20.87 0.89
CA LYS A 190 22.17 -21.17 0.14
C LYS A 190 21.57 -22.46 0.70
N ARG A 191 20.41 -22.36 1.36
CA ARG A 191 19.64 -23.53 1.79
C ARG A 191 19.06 -24.24 0.56
N LYS A 192 19.32 -25.55 0.43
CA LYS A 192 18.55 -26.45 -0.45
C LYS A 192 17.09 -26.46 0.03
N ARG A 193 16.15 -26.42 -0.91
CA ARG A 193 14.73 -26.63 -0.66
C ARG A 193 14.47 -28.13 -0.70
N ASP A 194 13.91 -28.66 0.37
CA ASP A 194 13.22 -29.95 0.33
C ASP A 194 11.85 -29.73 -0.32
N ASP A 195 11.44 -30.70 -1.14
CA ASP A 195 10.26 -30.70 -2.01
C ASP A 195 8.98 -31.19 -1.29
N ASP A 196 8.97 -31.17 0.04
CA ASP A 196 7.87 -31.71 0.85
C ASP A 196 6.99 -30.60 1.47
N ASP A 197 5.70 -30.66 1.13
CA ASP A 197 4.56 -29.83 1.53
C ASP A 197 4.62 -28.33 1.16
N VAL A 198 3.92 -28.04 0.07
CA VAL A 198 3.74 -26.71 -0.51
C VAL A 198 2.86 -25.82 0.40
N GLN A 199 3.48 -25.15 1.35
CA GLN A 199 2.78 -24.38 2.38
C GLN A 199 2.72 -22.86 2.05
N CYS A 200 1.51 -22.32 1.82
CA CYS A 200 1.27 -20.87 1.59
C CYS A 200 1.45 -20.01 2.85
N TRP A 201 1.54 -20.64 4.03
CA TRP A 201 1.72 -20.00 5.32
C TRP A 201 3.04 -20.38 5.97
N LYS A 202 3.75 -19.38 6.51
CA LYS A 202 4.94 -19.59 7.34
C LYS A 202 4.58 -19.73 8.82
N ARG A 203 3.45 -19.14 9.24
CA ARG A 203 2.91 -19.15 10.61
C ARG A 203 1.47 -18.62 10.63
N LYS A 204 0.76 -18.84 11.74
CA LYS A 204 -0.51 -18.15 12.05
C LYS A 204 -0.19 -16.82 12.75
N SER A 205 -0.66 -15.70 12.19
CA SER A 205 -0.53 -14.35 12.78
C SER A 205 -1.31 -14.22 14.10
N CYS A 206 -0.80 -13.41 15.03
CA CYS A 206 -1.48 -13.08 16.30
C CYS A 206 -2.82 -12.35 16.10
N LEU A 207 -3.04 -11.71 14.95
CA LEU A 207 -4.33 -11.08 14.62
C LEU A 207 -5.49 -12.09 14.61
N TRP A 208 -5.20 -13.38 14.36
CA TRP A 208 -6.20 -14.44 14.41
C TRP A 208 -6.61 -14.85 15.84
N ASP A 209 -5.98 -14.29 16.87
CA ASP A 209 -6.42 -14.44 18.27
C ASP A 209 -7.60 -13.49 18.57
N LEU A 210 -7.83 -12.47 17.72
CA LEU A 210 -9.01 -11.61 17.80
C LEU A 210 -10.26 -12.37 17.33
N PRO A 211 -11.34 -12.44 18.14
CA PRO A 211 -12.48 -13.34 17.90
C PRO A 211 -13.27 -13.00 16.62
N TYR A 212 -13.23 -11.74 16.19
CA TYR A 212 -13.91 -11.27 14.99
C TYR A 212 -13.05 -11.36 13.72
N TRP A 213 -11.74 -11.60 13.80
CA TRP A 213 -10.81 -11.48 12.67
C TRP A 213 -11.16 -12.39 11.49
N ALA A 214 -11.58 -13.62 11.80
CA ALA A 214 -11.99 -14.61 10.81
C ALA A 214 -13.29 -14.22 10.08
N SER A 215 -14.11 -13.34 10.66
CA SER A 215 -15.37 -12.86 10.07
C SER A 215 -15.20 -11.66 9.14
N LEU A 216 -14.04 -11.00 9.16
CA LEU A 216 -13.75 -9.86 8.29
C LEU A 216 -13.63 -10.34 6.84
N LYS A 217 -14.38 -9.72 5.93
CA LYS A 217 -14.27 -9.98 4.48
C LYS A 217 -12.97 -9.42 3.89
N LEU A 218 -12.38 -8.43 4.56
CA LEU A 218 -11.17 -7.75 4.15
C LEU A 218 -10.24 -7.53 5.35
N GLN A 219 -9.34 -8.49 5.62
CA GLN A 219 -8.37 -8.36 6.71
C GLN A 219 -7.19 -7.44 6.37
N HIS A 220 -6.70 -7.52 5.14
CA HIS A 220 -5.48 -6.84 4.69
C HIS A 220 -5.80 -6.10 3.40
N ASN A 221 -5.49 -4.81 3.32
CA ASN A 221 -5.66 -4.07 2.08
C ASN A 221 -4.54 -4.36 1.09
N LEU A 222 -4.90 -4.52 -0.18
CA LEU A 222 -3.92 -4.48 -1.26
C LEU A 222 -3.46 -3.05 -1.48
N ASP A 223 -2.15 -2.88 -1.52
CA ASP A 223 -1.51 -1.58 -1.64
C ASP A 223 -1.49 -1.12 -3.11
N VAL A 224 -2.58 -0.44 -3.51
CA VAL A 224 -2.75 0.09 -4.88
C VAL A 224 -1.59 0.97 -5.28
N MET A 225 -1.07 1.78 -4.35
CA MET A 225 0.03 2.70 -4.58
C MET A 225 1.29 1.97 -5.06
N HIS A 226 1.71 0.94 -4.33
CA HIS A 226 2.88 0.15 -4.69
C HIS A 226 2.61 -0.77 -5.88
N ILE A 227 1.38 -1.28 -6.04
CA ILE A 227 0.99 -2.06 -7.22
C ILE A 227 1.15 -1.23 -8.49
N GLU A 228 0.57 -0.03 -8.54
CA GLU A 228 0.69 0.88 -9.69
C GLU A 228 2.13 1.28 -9.95
N LYS A 229 2.90 1.59 -8.90
CA LYS A 229 4.32 1.89 -9.04
C LYS A 229 5.09 0.74 -9.68
N ASN A 230 4.88 -0.48 -9.21
CA ASN A 230 5.55 -1.66 -9.74
C ASN A 230 5.18 -1.89 -11.21
N ILE A 231 3.89 -1.84 -11.54
CA ILE A 231 3.39 -1.99 -12.92
C ILE A 231 4.00 -0.92 -13.83
N CYS A 232 3.98 0.35 -13.38
CA CYS A 232 4.60 1.46 -14.09
C CYS A 232 6.10 1.18 -14.33
N ASP A 233 6.86 0.84 -13.27
CA ASP A 233 8.28 0.51 -13.36
C ASP A 233 8.55 -0.67 -14.34
N TYR A 234 7.67 -1.67 -14.39
CA TYR A 234 7.78 -2.80 -15.33
C TYR A 234 7.58 -2.36 -16.78
N ILE A 235 6.56 -1.54 -17.04
CA ILE A 235 6.30 -1.00 -18.39
C ILE A 235 7.50 -0.16 -18.83
N PHE A 236 7.93 0.80 -18.01
CA PHE A 236 9.04 1.69 -18.34
C PHE A 236 10.36 0.94 -18.53
N GLY A 237 10.70 0.05 -17.59
CA GLY A 237 11.90 -0.76 -17.64
C GLY A 237 11.96 -1.63 -18.89
N THR A 238 10.81 -2.20 -19.28
CA THR A 238 10.70 -3.06 -20.46
C THR A 238 10.76 -2.28 -21.76
N PHE A 239 10.07 -1.13 -21.84
CA PHE A 239 10.11 -0.25 -23.02
C PHE A 239 11.52 0.23 -23.33
N HIS A 240 12.25 0.67 -22.30
CA HIS A 240 13.57 1.26 -22.44
C HIS A 240 14.71 0.24 -22.41
N GLY A 241 14.41 -1.06 -22.23
CA GLY A 241 15.43 -2.10 -22.12
C GLY A 241 16.41 -1.88 -20.97
N ILE A 242 15.96 -1.31 -19.85
CA ILE A 242 16.85 -0.96 -18.74
C ILE A 242 17.33 -2.23 -18.05
N VAL A 243 18.64 -2.45 -18.04
CA VAL A 243 19.27 -3.61 -17.41
C VAL A 243 18.86 -3.69 -15.94
N GLY A 244 18.37 -4.87 -15.53
CA GLY A 244 17.90 -5.13 -14.16
C GLY A 244 16.48 -4.64 -13.84
N LYS A 245 15.85 -3.85 -14.72
CA LYS A 245 14.44 -3.41 -14.57
C LYS A 245 13.51 -3.96 -15.65
N SER A 246 14.04 -4.23 -16.84
CA SER A 246 13.29 -4.84 -17.94
C SER A 246 12.76 -6.21 -17.54
N LYS A 247 11.48 -6.46 -17.83
CA LYS A 247 10.87 -7.80 -17.72
C LYS A 247 11.19 -8.67 -18.94
N ASP A 248 11.76 -8.07 -19.99
CA ASP A 248 12.25 -8.75 -21.17
C ASP A 248 13.72 -9.14 -21.00
N THR A 249 13.96 -10.17 -20.21
CA THR A 249 15.31 -10.68 -19.90
C THR A 249 15.69 -11.86 -20.77
N VAL A 250 16.98 -12.22 -20.81
CA VAL A 250 17.45 -13.45 -21.49
C VAL A 250 16.71 -14.69 -20.98
N ASN A 251 16.44 -14.78 -19.68
CA ASN A 251 15.65 -15.89 -19.12
C ASN A 251 14.22 -15.86 -19.63
N ALA A 252 13.58 -14.68 -19.67
CA ALA A 252 12.25 -14.54 -20.23
C ALA A 252 12.19 -14.95 -21.72
N ARG A 253 13.26 -14.74 -22.50
CA ARG A 253 13.36 -15.23 -23.88
C ARG A 253 13.49 -16.75 -23.96
N LYS A 254 14.24 -17.37 -23.04
CA LYS A 254 14.34 -18.83 -22.93
C LYS A 254 13.00 -19.43 -22.53
N ASP A 255 12.29 -18.82 -21.59
CA ASP A 255 10.94 -19.25 -21.20
C ASP A 255 9.98 -19.24 -22.41
N LEU A 256 10.06 -18.23 -23.29
CA LEU A 256 9.28 -18.19 -24.54
C LEU A 256 9.65 -19.32 -25.51
N GLU A 257 10.93 -19.70 -25.58
CA GLU A 257 11.44 -20.80 -26.39
C GLU A 257 10.95 -22.15 -25.86
N ASP A 258 11.10 -22.37 -24.55
CA ASP A 258 10.64 -23.57 -23.85
C ASP A 258 9.12 -23.76 -23.95
N MET A 259 8.36 -22.66 -23.91
CA MET A 259 6.90 -22.67 -24.10
C MET A 259 6.47 -22.82 -25.57
N GLY A 260 7.39 -22.73 -26.53
CA GLY A 260 7.09 -22.84 -27.96
C GLY A 260 6.27 -21.69 -28.56
N ILE A 261 6.20 -20.54 -27.88
CA ILE A 261 5.39 -19.37 -28.29
C ILE A 261 6.26 -18.21 -28.75
N ARG A 262 5.74 -17.37 -29.67
CA ARG A 262 6.42 -16.15 -30.17
C ARG A 262 7.85 -16.40 -30.69
N LYS A 263 7.99 -17.34 -31.62
CA LYS A 263 9.27 -17.72 -32.25
C LYS A 263 10.15 -16.55 -32.71
N HIS A 264 9.54 -15.44 -33.14
CA HIS A 264 10.25 -14.23 -33.56
C HIS A 264 11.04 -13.54 -32.43
N LEU A 265 10.77 -13.87 -31.17
CA LEU A 265 11.42 -13.34 -29.97
C LEU A 265 12.46 -14.30 -29.36
N HIS A 266 12.59 -15.52 -29.90
CA HIS A 266 13.54 -16.53 -29.39
C HIS A 266 14.98 -16.08 -29.62
N LEU A 267 15.88 -16.46 -28.71
CA LEU A 267 17.30 -16.13 -28.85
C LEU A 267 17.85 -16.77 -30.11
N LYS A 268 18.58 -16.01 -30.92
CA LYS A 268 19.26 -16.58 -32.09
C LYS A 268 20.70 -16.87 -31.71
N ARG A 269 21.13 -18.12 -31.89
CA ARG A 269 22.53 -18.51 -31.70
C ARG A 269 23.41 -17.86 -32.75
N ASP A 270 24.50 -17.28 -32.31
CA ASP A 270 25.57 -16.74 -33.13
C ASP A 270 26.90 -17.29 -32.62
N GLY A 271 27.24 -18.50 -33.09
CA GLY A 271 28.38 -19.27 -32.58
C GLY A 271 28.25 -19.60 -31.09
N ASN A 272 29.23 -19.14 -30.29
CA ASN A 272 29.23 -19.27 -28.82
C ASN A 272 28.42 -18.17 -28.11
N SER A 273 27.89 -17.21 -28.86
CA SER A 273 27.09 -16.09 -28.34
C SER A 273 25.62 -16.24 -28.76
N TYR A 274 24.78 -15.35 -28.23
CA TYR A 274 23.37 -15.25 -28.57
C TYR A 274 23.06 -13.80 -28.90
N CYS A 275 22.27 -13.56 -29.95
CA CYS A 275 21.68 -12.25 -30.20
C CYS A 275 20.22 -12.23 -29.76
N VAL A 276 19.80 -11.10 -29.18
CA VAL A 276 18.44 -10.89 -28.69
C VAL A 276 17.66 -10.16 -29.78
N PRO A 277 16.63 -10.76 -30.40
CA PRO A 277 15.84 -10.09 -31.42
C PRO A 277 15.11 -8.85 -30.85
N PRO A 278 14.92 -7.79 -31.66
CA PRO A 278 14.12 -6.65 -31.25
C PRO A 278 12.69 -7.04 -30.88
N ALA A 279 12.21 -6.59 -29.73
CA ALA A 279 10.81 -6.74 -29.34
C ALA A 279 9.94 -5.59 -29.88
N PRO A 280 8.65 -5.85 -30.18
CA PRO A 280 7.72 -4.81 -30.64
C PRO A 280 7.39 -3.76 -29.57
N TYR A 281 7.64 -4.06 -28.29
CA TYR A 281 7.45 -3.15 -27.15
C TYR A 281 8.72 -2.39 -26.75
N ALA A 282 9.87 -2.70 -27.33
CA ALA A 282 11.11 -1.97 -27.07
C ALA A 282 11.18 -0.73 -27.96
N ILE A 283 11.34 0.46 -27.36
CA ILE A 283 11.45 1.69 -28.14
C ILE A 283 12.86 1.86 -28.68
N ASN A 284 12.96 2.29 -29.93
CA ASN A 284 14.23 2.67 -30.54
C ASN A 284 14.69 4.06 -30.05
N LYS A 285 15.91 4.46 -30.44
CA LYS A 285 16.52 5.72 -29.99
C LYS A 285 15.68 6.96 -30.36
N THR A 286 15.11 7.01 -31.56
CA THR A 286 14.29 8.14 -32.04
C THR A 286 12.97 8.22 -31.25
N GLN A 287 12.29 7.09 -31.10
CA GLN A 287 11.07 6.96 -30.30
C GLN A 287 11.31 7.36 -28.83
N LYS A 288 12.45 6.97 -28.27
CA LYS A 288 12.85 7.32 -26.91
C LYS A 288 13.05 8.82 -26.71
N ILE A 289 13.68 9.50 -27.65
CA ILE A 289 13.85 10.97 -27.61
C ILE A 289 12.48 11.65 -27.65
N ALA A 290 11.62 11.27 -28.60
CA ALA A 290 10.27 11.83 -28.73
C ALA A 290 9.43 11.59 -27.45
N PHE A 291 9.53 10.40 -26.86
CA PHE A 291 8.85 10.05 -25.62
C PHE A 291 9.31 10.94 -24.45
N LEU A 292 10.62 11.12 -24.26
CA LEU A 292 11.16 11.95 -23.19
C LEU A 292 10.88 13.45 -23.40
N GLU A 293 10.89 13.91 -24.65
CA GLU A 293 10.50 15.27 -25.01
C GLU A 293 9.02 15.55 -24.73
N PHE A 294 8.14 14.59 -25.00
CA PHE A 294 6.73 14.68 -24.58
C PHE A 294 6.63 14.87 -23.07
N LEU A 295 7.28 14.00 -22.27
CA LEU A 295 7.24 14.10 -20.81
C LEU A 295 7.82 15.41 -20.27
N ARG A 296 8.86 15.95 -20.91
CA ARG A 296 9.47 17.24 -20.55
C ARG A 296 8.47 18.40 -20.67
N ASN A 297 7.56 18.31 -21.64
CA ASN A 297 6.60 19.36 -21.96
C ASN A 297 5.25 19.20 -21.24
N VAL A 298 5.03 18.08 -20.53
CA VAL A 298 3.82 17.90 -19.72
C VAL A 298 3.82 18.92 -18.58
N LYS A 299 2.73 19.70 -18.49
CA LYS A 299 2.48 20.64 -17.41
C LYS A 299 1.25 20.20 -16.62
N PHE A 300 1.32 20.39 -15.31
CA PHE A 300 0.22 20.12 -14.39
C PHE A 300 -0.25 21.43 -13.77
N SER A 301 -1.52 21.45 -13.35
CA SER A 301 -2.01 22.50 -12.45
C SER A 301 -1.27 22.46 -11.12
N ASP A 302 -1.21 23.60 -10.44
CA ASP A 302 -0.58 23.66 -9.12
C ASP A 302 -1.25 22.68 -8.14
N GLY A 303 -0.44 22.06 -7.28
CA GLY A 303 -0.89 21.02 -6.33
C GLY A 303 -1.20 19.64 -6.92
N TYR A 304 -1.28 19.47 -8.25
CA TYR A 304 -1.65 18.17 -8.85
C TYR A 304 -0.50 17.17 -8.90
N ALA A 305 0.64 17.51 -9.51
CA ALA A 305 1.81 16.62 -9.60
C ALA A 305 3.13 17.39 -9.79
N SER A 306 4.25 16.76 -9.46
CA SER A 306 5.58 17.28 -9.76
C SER A 306 5.84 17.36 -11.26
N SER A 307 6.68 18.32 -11.67
CA SER A 307 7.15 18.37 -13.05
C SER A 307 7.98 17.14 -13.41
N LEU A 308 7.53 16.39 -14.42
CA LEU A 308 8.23 15.19 -14.92
C LEU A 308 9.56 15.55 -15.58
N ALA A 309 9.75 16.80 -16.01
CA ALA A 309 11.03 17.27 -16.54
C ALA A 309 12.17 17.12 -15.52
N THR A 310 11.89 17.25 -14.22
CA THR A 310 12.89 17.08 -13.16
C THR A 310 13.34 15.64 -12.97
N CYS A 311 12.58 14.68 -13.50
CA CYS A 311 12.90 13.26 -13.48
C CYS A 311 13.71 12.84 -14.71
N ILE A 312 13.95 13.72 -15.68
CA ILE A 312 14.77 13.40 -16.86
C ILE A 312 16.25 13.63 -16.51
N SER A 313 17.10 12.66 -16.81
CA SER A 313 18.54 12.75 -16.57
C SER A 313 19.19 13.89 -17.36
N ALA A 314 20.34 14.38 -16.89
CA ALA A 314 21.04 15.51 -17.50
C ALA A 314 21.43 15.27 -18.96
N ASP A 315 21.73 14.01 -19.32
CA ASP A 315 21.98 13.58 -20.71
C ASP A 315 20.71 13.54 -21.58
N GLY A 316 19.54 13.82 -21.02
CA GLY A 316 18.24 13.78 -21.68
C GLY A 316 17.80 12.38 -22.12
N CYS A 317 18.50 11.33 -21.67
CA CYS A 317 18.35 9.99 -22.22
C CYS A 317 17.57 9.04 -21.32
N ASN A 318 17.32 9.34 -20.04
CA ASN A 318 16.63 8.40 -19.15
C ASN A 318 15.73 9.14 -18.14
N LEU A 319 14.82 8.38 -17.51
CA LEU A 319 14.08 8.83 -16.34
C LEU A 319 14.72 8.30 -15.06
N GLN A 320 14.86 9.16 -14.07
CA GLN A 320 15.45 8.90 -12.77
C GLN A 320 14.66 9.63 -11.67
N GLY A 321 14.68 9.09 -10.46
CA GLY A 321 14.08 9.79 -9.30
C GLY A 321 12.56 9.92 -9.33
N LEU A 322 11.85 9.13 -10.14
CA LEU A 322 10.38 9.07 -10.10
C LEU A 322 9.93 8.64 -8.70
N LYS A 323 9.07 9.46 -8.09
CA LYS A 323 8.37 9.10 -6.87
C LYS A 323 7.17 8.25 -7.21
N THR A 324 6.65 7.56 -6.20
CA THR A 324 5.46 6.72 -6.34
C THR A 324 4.26 7.46 -6.92
N HIS A 325 4.06 8.74 -6.55
CA HIS A 325 3.01 9.58 -7.12
C HIS A 325 3.24 9.91 -8.60
N ASP A 326 4.49 10.12 -9.03
CA ASP A 326 4.79 10.34 -10.45
C ASP A 326 4.43 9.09 -11.26
N CYS A 327 4.73 7.89 -10.75
CA CYS A 327 4.35 6.63 -11.40
C CYS A 327 2.82 6.46 -11.53
N HIS A 328 2.06 6.85 -10.51
CA HIS A 328 0.59 6.85 -10.54
C HIS A 328 0.04 7.74 -11.66
N ILE A 329 0.51 9.00 -11.71
CA ILE A 329 0.10 9.97 -12.74
C ILE A 329 0.52 9.50 -14.13
N LEU A 330 1.73 8.94 -14.26
CA LEU A 330 2.22 8.36 -15.49
C LEU A 330 1.28 7.24 -15.97
N LEU A 331 1.05 6.22 -15.14
CA LEU A 331 0.24 5.06 -15.54
C LEU A 331 -1.20 5.45 -15.92
N GLN A 332 -1.84 6.31 -15.12
CA GLN A 332 -3.25 6.63 -15.29
C GLN A 332 -3.54 7.64 -16.40
N ARG A 333 -2.67 8.64 -16.60
CA ARG A 333 -3.00 9.81 -17.43
C ARG A 333 -2.01 10.06 -18.57
N ILE A 334 -0.72 9.92 -18.30
CA ILE A 334 0.31 10.44 -19.21
C ILE A 334 0.84 9.37 -20.16
N LEU A 335 1.10 8.17 -19.66
CA LEU A 335 1.72 7.09 -20.42
C LEU A 335 0.88 6.66 -21.64
N PRO A 336 -0.46 6.51 -21.55
CA PRO A 336 -1.28 6.23 -22.74
C PRO A 336 -1.13 7.30 -23.83
N ALA A 337 -1.09 8.58 -23.45
CA ALA A 337 -0.88 9.67 -24.40
C ALA A 337 0.54 9.68 -24.96
N ALA A 338 1.55 9.44 -24.11
CA ALA A 338 2.96 9.45 -24.48
C ALA A 338 3.33 8.37 -25.49
N VAL A 339 2.69 7.19 -25.42
CA VAL A 339 2.98 6.09 -26.37
C VAL A 339 2.15 6.16 -27.64
N ARG A 340 1.13 7.03 -27.71
CA ARG A 340 0.26 7.19 -28.88
C ARG A 340 1.07 7.75 -30.05
N GLY A 341 1.13 7.01 -31.15
CA GLY A 341 1.93 7.38 -32.34
C GLY A 341 3.42 7.05 -32.23
N ILE A 342 3.90 6.64 -31.05
CA ILE A 342 5.25 6.10 -30.87
C ILE A 342 5.23 4.57 -31.02
N MET A 343 4.26 3.92 -30.40
CA MET A 343 4.12 2.46 -30.38
C MET A 343 2.97 1.97 -31.27
N SER A 344 2.95 0.66 -31.54
CA SER A 344 1.85 0.03 -32.29
C SER A 344 0.50 0.22 -31.57
N LYS A 345 -0.57 0.25 -32.37
CA LYS A 345 -1.95 0.44 -31.89
C LYS A 345 -2.31 -0.53 -30.76
N ASN A 346 -1.96 -1.81 -30.90
CA ASN A 346 -2.27 -2.84 -29.89
C ASN A 346 -1.61 -2.55 -28.54
N ILE A 347 -0.38 -2.03 -28.53
CA ILE A 347 0.32 -1.68 -27.28
C ILE A 347 -0.31 -0.45 -26.64
N TYR A 348 -0.54 0.59 -27.44
CA TYR A 348 -1.21 1.80 -26.99
C TYR A 348 -2.57 1.50 -26.35
N GLU A 349 -3.42 0.71 -27.01
CA GLU A 349 -4.76 0.36 -26.52
C GLU A 349 -4.70 -0.42 -25.21
N ALA A 350 -3.82 -1.43 -25.10
CA ALA A 350 -3.68 -2.20 -23.87
C ALA A 350 -3.20 -1.34 -22.67
N ILE A 351 -2.25 -0.42 -22.91
CA ILE A 351 -1.77 0.51 -21.87
C ILE A 351 -2.84 1.55 -21.52
N ALA A 352 -3.60 2.04 -22.50
CA ALA A 352 -4.70 2.97 -22.28
C ALA A 352 -5.83 2.35 -21.45
N GLU A 353 -6.22 1.11 -21.75
CA GLU A 353 -7.23 0.39 -20.97
C GLU A 353 -6.77 0.14 -19.53
N LEU A 354 -5.52 -0.26 -19.33
CA LEU A 354 -4.94 -0.43 -17.99
C LEU A 354 -4.89 0.89 -17.21
N GLY A 355 -4.47 1.98 -17.85
CA GLY A 355 -4.46 3.32 -17.24
C GLY A 355 -5.86 3.79 -16.85
N ASN A 356 -6.85 3.56 -17.72
CA ASN A 356 -8.25 3.89 -17.44
C ASN A 356 -8.87 3.04 -16.33
N PHE A 357 -8.49 1.76 -16.22
CA PHE A 357 -8.89 0.90 -15.10
C PHE A 357 -8.41 1.48 -13.76
N PHE A 358 -7.13 1.83 -13.66
CA PHE A 358 -6.58 2.43 -12.44
C PHE A 358 -7.15 3.81 -12.15
N GLN A 359 -7.38 4.62 -13.19
CA GLN A 359 -8.04 5.92 -13.05
C GLN A 359 -9.46 5.79 -12.46
N GLN A 360 -10.25 4.81 -12.92
CA GLN A 360 -11.58 4.55 -12.38
C GLN A 360 -11.51 4.02 -10.94
N LEU A 361 -10.57 3.11 -10.66
CA LEU A 361 -10.37 2.52 -9.32
C LEU A 361 -10.02 3.61 -8.29
N CYS A 362 -9.14 4.53 -8.66
CA CYS A 362 -8.62 5.58 -7.79
C CYS A 362 -9.49 6.84 -7.76
N ALA A 363 -10.68 6.80 -8.36
CA ALA A 363 -11.62 7.92 -8.31
C ALA A 363 -12.07 8.23 -6.86
N ARG A 364 -12.28 9.52 -6.57
CA ARG A 364 -12.75 9.99 -5.26
C ARG A 364 -14.11 9.40 -4.87
N THR A 365 -14.96 9.17 -5.85
CA THR A 365 -16.28 8.54 -5.68
C THR A 365 -16.37 7.32 -6.58
N LEU A 366 -16.73 6.19 -5.99
CA LEU A 366 -16.91 4.93 -6.71
C LEU A 366 -18.39 4.63 -6.86
N LYS A 367 -18.75 4.03 -7.99
CA LYS A 367 -20.08 3.47 -8.23
C LYS A 367 -19.98 1.96 -8.33
N LEU A 368 -20.93 1.25 -7.72
CA LEU A 368 -20.89 -0.22 -7.63
C LEU A 368 -21.01 -0.88 -9.01
N ASP A 369 -21.87 -0.37 -9.89
CA ASP A 369 -22.01 -0.83 -11.28
C ASP A 369 -20.68 -0.74 -12.06
N VAL A 370 -19.95 0.37 -11.87
CA VAL A 370 -18.62 0.55 -12.45
C VAL A 370 -17.63 -0.47 -11.89
N LEU A 371 -17.60 -0.68 -10.57
CA LEU A 371 -16.70 -1.68 -9.96
C LEU A 371 -17.01 -3.11 -10.41
N HIS A 372 -18.30 -3.47 -10.55
CA HIS A 372 -18.71 -4.77 -11.08
C HIS A 372 -18.25 -4.97 -12.52
N ARG A 373 -18.43 -3.97 -13.39
CA ARG A 373 -17.90 -4.01 -14.75
C ARG A 373 -16.38 -4.14 -14.77
N MET A 374 -15.68 -3.39 -13.91
CA MET A 374 -14.22 -3.45 -13.81
C MET A 374 -13.68 -4.85 -13.45
N LYS A 375 -14.43 -5.64 -12.66
CA LYS A 375 -14.08 -7.04 -12.35
C LYS A 375 -14.05 -7.92 -13.61
N GLU A 376 -14.95 -7.65 -14.56
CA GLU A 376 -15.03 -8.37 -15.83
C GLU A 376 -14.00 -7.85 -16.85
N GLU A 377 -13.69 -6.55 -16.80
CA GLU A 377 -12.73 -5.91 -17.70
C GLU A 377 -11.27 -6.28 -17.38
N ILE A 378 -10.87 -6.30 -16.11
CA ILE A 378 -9.45 -6.45 -15.74
C ILE A 378 -8.80 -7.76 -16.25
N PRO A 379 -9.45 -8.94 -16.23
CA PRO A 379 -8.86 -10.15 -16.82
C PRO A 379 -8.63 -9.99 -18.32
N ILE A 380 -9.54 -9.31 -19.04
CA ILE A 380 -9.43 -9.06 -20.47
C ILE A 380 -8.23 -8.13 -20.76
N ILE A 381 -8.07 -7.08 -19.95
CA ILE A 381 -6.92 -6.16 -20.05
C ILE A 381 -5.60 -6.94 -19.82
N LEU A 382 -5.54 -7.78 -18.79
CA LEU A 382 -4.36 -8.60 -18.52
C LEU A 382 -4.07 -9.57 -19.66
N CYS A 383 -5.07 -10.21 -20.27
CA CYS A 383 -4.88 -11.06 -21.45
C CYS A 383 -4.36 -10.29 -22.67
N LYS A 384 -4.78 -9.03 -22.86
CA LYS A 384 -4.25 -8.16 -23.93
C LYS A 384 -2.77 -7.85 -23.70
N LEU A 385 -2.42 -7.49 -22.46
CA LEU A 385 -1.02 -7.29 -22.06
C LEU A 385 -0.22 -8.59 -22.24
N GLU A 386 -0.80 -9.74 -21.90
CA GLU A 386 -0.14 -11.04 -21.98
C GLU A 386 0.25 -11.35 -23.42
N LYS A 387 -0.60 -11.05 -24.40
CA LYS A 387 -0.27 -11.20 -25.82
C LYS A 387 0.93 -10.34 -26.27
N ILE A 388 1.23 -9.25 -25.56
CA ILE A 388 2.29 -8.29 -25.89
C ILE A 388 3.59 -8.64 -25.16
N PHE A 389 3.54 -8.71 -23.84
CA PHE A 389 4.71 -8.79 -22.96
C PHE A 389 5.11 -10.24 -22.63
N PRO A 390 6.38 -10.51 -22.30
CA PRO A 390 6.82 -11.86 -21.95
C PRO A 390 6.25 -12.32 -20.58
N PRO A 391 6.21 -13.63 -20.29
CA PRO A 391 5.65 -14.17 -19.04
C PRO A 391 6.21 -13.53 -17.76
N ALA A 392 7.50 -13.17 -17.75
CA ALA A 392 8.15 -12.50 -16.61
C ALA A 392 7.53 -11.14 -16.23
N PHE A 393 6.73 -10.53 -17.12
CA PHE A 393 5.97 -9.31 -16.86
C PHE A 393 4.79 -9.56 -15.90
N PHE A 394 4.25 -10.78 -15.87
CA PHE A 394 3.07 -11.19 -15.09
C PHE A 394 3.46 -11.75 -13.73
N ASP A 395 4.11 -10.91 -12.92
CA ASP A 395 4.35 -11.28 -11.52
C ASP A 395 3.13 -11.00 -10.63
N VAL A 396 3.28 -11.31 -9.34
CA VAL A 396 2.20 -11.15 -8.36
C VAL A 396 1.68 -9.70 -8.30
N MET A 397 2.52 -8.68 -8.48
CA MET A 397 2.06 -7.28 -8.38
C MET A 397 1.06 -6.94 -9.48
N LEU A 398 1.33 -7.38 -10.72
CA LEU A 398 0.39 -7.19 -11.82
C LEU A 398 -0.86 -8.05 -11.63
N TYR A 399 -0.69 -9.29 -11.15
CA TYR A 399 -1.82 -10.20 -10.92
C TYR A 399 -2.79 -9.66 -9.87
N LEU A 400 -2.31 -9.02 -8.79
CA LEU A 400 -3.15 -8.45 -7.73
C LEU A 400 -4.18 -7.44 -8.24
N ALA A 401 -3.97 -6.84 -9.42
CA ALA A 401 -4.92 -5.93 -10.06
C ALA A 401 -6.32 -6.56 -10.21
N VAL A 402 -6.43 -7.88 -10.40
CA VAL A 402 -7.73 -8.56 -10.55
C VAL A 402 -8.58 -8.52 -9.27
N HIS A 403 -7.95 -8.35 -8.11
CA HIS A 403 -8.62 -8.32 -6.81
C HIS A 403 -8.97 -6.90 -6.35
N LEU A 404 -8.41 -5.88 -6.98
CA LEU A 404 -8.60 -4.49 -6.55
C LEU A 404 -10.05 -4.02 -6.60
N PRO A 405 -10.88 -4.39 -7.59
CA PRO A 405 -12.29 -4.01 -7.57
C PRO A 405 -13.05 -4.64 -6.40
N ASP A 406 -12.76 -5.88 -6.03
CA ASP A 406 -13.36 -6.55 -4.86
C ASP A 406 -12.94 -5.88 -3.54
N ASP A 407 -11.65 -5.56 -3.41
CA ASP A 407 -11.14 -4.77 -2.28
C ASP A 407 -11.84 -3.40 -2.21
N ALA A 408 -12.08 -2.74 -3.36
CA ALA A 408 -12.76 -1.46 -3.43
C ALA A 408 -14.27 -1.54 -3.12
N ILE A 409 -14.94 -2.66 -3.43
CA ILE A 409 -16.34 -2.89 -3.01
C ILE A 409 -16.43 -3.00 -1.48
N LEU A 410 -15.46 -3.66 -0.85
CA LEU A 410 -15.44 -3.89 0.60
C LEU A 410 -14.96 -2.67 1.39
N ARG A 411 -13.89 -2.01 0.92
CA ARG A 411 -13.28 -0.85 1.58
C ARG A 411 -13.86 0.48 1.13
N GLY A 412 -14.46 0.57 -0.04
CA GLY A 412 -14.77 1.85 -0.69
C GLY A 412 -13.54 2.52 -1.37
N PRO A 413 -13.60 3.84 -1.62
CA PRO A 413 -12.59 4.62 -2.34
C PRO A 413 -11.16 4.35 -1.86
N VAL A 414 -10.19 4.19 -2.79
CA VAL A 414 -8.80 3.80 -2.49
C VAL A 414 -8.20 4.60 -1.33
N GLN A 415 -8.56 5.90 -1.20
CA GLN A 415 -8.13 6.82 -0.14
C GLN A 415 -8.08 6.24 1.27
N TYR A 416 -9.02 5.36 1.63
CA TYR A 416 -9.08 4.75 2.97
C TYR A 416 -8.00 3.69 3.25
N GLY A 417 -7.31 3.20 2.22
CA GLY A 417 -6.30 2.15 2.33
C GLY A 417 -4.93 2.55 1.78
N TRP A 418 -4.68 3.83 1.49
CA TRP A 418 -3.39 4.24 0.90
C TRP A 418 -2.24 4.15 1.88
N MET A 419 -1.11 3.67 1.37
CA MET A 419 0.17 3.76 2.06
C MET A 419 0.81 5.14 2.04
N TYR A 420 0.41 6.08 1.16
CA TYR A 420 1.01 7.44 1.11
C TYR A 420 1.05 8.13 2.47
N LEU A 421 -0.04 8.01 3.24
CA LEU A 421 -0.17 8.71 4.50
C LEU A 421 0.65 8.04 5.61
N VAL A 422 0.72 6.71 5.56
CA VAL A 422 1.60 5.91 6.42
C VAL A 422 3.05 6.29 6.13
N GLU A 423 3.50 6.26 4.88
CA GLU A 423 4.87 6.64 4.48
C GLU A 423 5.23 8.09 4.84
N ARG A 424 4.30 9.04 4.67
CA ARG A 424 4.50 10.43 5.11
C ARG A 424 4.63 10.53 6.62
N ARG A 425 3.89 9.73 7.38
CA ARG A 425 4.01 9.64 8.84
C ARG A 425 5.36 9.04 9.23
N LEU A 426 5.82 7.98 8.57
CA LEU A 426 7.16 7.42 8.76
C LEU A 426 8.26 8.45 8.50
N LEU A 427 8.12 9.24 7.42
CA LEU A 427 9.04 10.33 7.11
C LEU A 427 9.03 11.39 8.22
N THR A 428 7.86 11.69 8.80
CA THR A 428 7.76 12.60 9.95
C THR A 428 8.51 12.05 11.16
N LEU A 429 8.33 10.78 11.50
CA LEU A 429 9.08 10.14 12.59
C LEU A 429 10.59 10.13 12.33
N LYS A 430 11.00 9.95 11.08
CA LYS A 430 12.42 10.05 10.71
C LYS A 430 12.99 11.44 11.01
N HIS A 431 12.25 12.51 10.79
CA HIS A 431 12.67 13.88 11.14
C HIS A 431 12.68 14.15 12.65
N PHE A 432 12.03 13.30 13.46
CA PHE A 432 12.11 13.39 14.93
C PHE A 432 13.43 12.86 15.48
N VAL A 433 14.19 12.09 14.70
CA VAL A 433 15.50 11.58 15.10
C VAL A 433 16.53 12.71 15.10
N ARG A 434 16.66 13.39 16.24
CA ARG A 434 17.69 14.43 16.47
C ARG A 434 18.98 13.87 17.04
N ASN A 435 18.91 12.78 17.80
CA ASN A 435 20.07 12.07 18.32
C ASN A 435 20.14 10.65 17.75
N MET A 436 21.13 10.40 16.89
CA MET A 436 21.35 9.10 16.25
C MET A 436 21.83 8.02 17.22
N ALA A 437 22.33 8.36 18.41
CA ALA A 437 22.71 7.36 19.42
C ALA A 437 21.51 6.74 20.15
N ARG A 438 20.37 7.46 20.15
CA ARG A 438 19.10 7.09 20.80
C ARG A 438 17.92 7.51 19.92
N PRO A 439 17.76 6.91 18.72
CA PRO A 439 16.71 7.30 17.79
C PRO A 439 15.31 7.09 18.37
N GLU A 440 15.11 6.04 19.17
CA GLU A 440 13.86 5.73 19.86
C GLU A 440 13.46 6.81 20.87
N GLY A 441 14.39 7.24 21.72
CA GLY A 441 14.13 8.30 22.70
C GLY A 441 13.83 9.63 22.00
N SER A 442 14.56 9.93 20.92
CA SER A 442 14.31 11.13 20.11
C SER A 442 12.90 11.13 19.50
N ILE A 443 12.46 9.98 18.97
CA ILE A 443 11.13 9.84 18.38
C ILE A 443 10.05 9.94 19.45
N ALA A 444 10.19 9.26 20.59
CA ALA A 444 9.21 9.27 21.67
C ALA A 444 9.01 10.69 22.24
N GLU A 445 10.09 11.39 22.55
CA GLU A 445 10.04 12.77 23.08
C GLU A 445 9.36 13.72 22.08
N ALA A 446 9.81 13.72 20.83
CA ALA A 446 9.28 14.61 19.81
C ALA A 446 7.82 14.25 19.45
N TYR A 447 7.44 12.98 19.51
CA TYR A 447 6.07 12.53 19.28
C TYR A 447 5.13 13.10 20.34
N VAL A 448 5.47 12.94 21.64
CA VAL A 448 4.68 13.48 22.76
C VAL A 448 4.57 15.00 22.67
N ALA A 449 5.70 15.69 22.43
CA ALA A 449 5.69 17.13 22.25
C ALA A 449 4.78 17.56 21.08
N ASN A 450 4.84 16.85 19.95
CA ASN A 450 4.02 17.16 18.78
C ASN A 450 2.52 16.86 19.02
N GLU A 451 2.17 15.82 19.77
CA GLU A 451 0.78 15.55 20.16
C GLU A 451 0.22 16.63 21.09
N CYS A 452 0.96 17.04 22.12
CA CYS A 452 0.57 18.14 23.01
C CYS A 452 0.34 19.44 22.23
N LEU A 453 1.29 19.81 21.35
CA LEU A 453 1.14 20.99 20.49
C LEU A 453 -0.07 20.89 19.56
N HIS A 454 -0.33 19.69 19.02
CA HIS A 454 -1.47 19.45 18.15
C HIS A 454 -2.81 19.58 18.89
N ALA A 455 -2.91 19.06 20.12
CA ALA A 455 -4.08 19.21 20.97
C ALA A 455 -4.32 20.68 21.32
N CYS A 456 -3.30 21.39 21.80
CA CYS A 456 -3.41 22.81 22.14
C CYS A 456 -3.80 23.67 20.93
N SER A 457 -3.28 23.34 19.74
CA SER A 457 -3.57 24.11 18.52
C SER A 457 -5.03 24.10 18.08
N ARG A 458 -5.88 23.22 18.63
CA ARG A 458 -7.33 23.21 18.36
C ARG A 458 -8.10 24.26 19.17
N TYR A 459 -7.48 24.85 20.20
CA TYR A 459 -8.10 25.82 21.10
C TYR A 459 -7.62 27.26 20.86
N PHE A 460 -6.70 27.49 19.92
CA PHE A 460 -6.20 28.82 19.56
C PHE A 460 -6.75 29.24 18.20
N ASP A 461 -7.79 30.06 18.21
CA ASP A 461 -8.43 30.63 17.01
C ASP A 461 -7.78 31.95 16.56
N ASP A 462 -7.06 32.61 17.46
CA ASP A 462 -6.45 33.92 17.32
C ASP A 462 -4.99 33.88 16.81
N LEU A 463 -4.40 32.68 16.74
CA LEU A 463 -3.03 32.45 16.29
C LEU A 463 -3.01 31.57 15.05
N ASP A 464 -2.05 31.78 14.14
CA ASP A 464 -1.81 30.87 13.04
C ASP A 464 -1.29 29.52 13.55
N THR A 465 -2.15 28.50 13.54
CA THR A 465 -1.86 27.13 13.91
C THR A 465 -1.84 26.20 12.69
N ARG A 466 -1.39 24.95 12.88
CA ARG A 466 -1.49 23.92 11.82
C ARG A 466 -2.93 23.66 11.36
N HIS A 467 -3.92 23.93 12.22
CA HIS A 467 -5.33 23.68 11.95
C HIS A 467 -6.01 24.82 11.19
N ASN A 468 -5.78 26.06 11.59
CA ASN A 468 -6.46 27.22 11.01
C ASN A 468 -5.67 27.92 9.89
N ARG A 469 -4.36 27.64 9.73
CA ARG A 469 -3.57 28.23 8.66
C ARG A 469 -4.15 27.82 7.30
N ALA A 470 -4.40 28.82 6.47
CA ALA A 470 -4.87 28.63 5.10
C ALA A 470 -3.89 27.74 4.32
N GLY A 471 -4.43 26.76 3.61
CA GLY A 471 -3.66 25.90 2.72
C GLY A 471 -2.99 26.69 1.60
N ARG A 472 -1.99 26.08 0.95
CA ARG A 472 -1.28 26.69 -0.19
C ARG A 472 -2.25 26.95 -1.37
N ASN A 473 -3.24 26.08 -1.52
CA ASN A 473 -4.47 26.32 -2.28
C ASN A 473 -5.61 26.62 -1.29
N ARG A 474 -6.60 27.45 -1.64
CA ARG A 474 -7.85 27.68 -0.88
C ARG A 474 -8.76 26.42 -0.83
N GLU A 475 -8.17 25.24 -0.68
CA GLU A 475 -8.85 23.93 -0.58
C GLU A 475 -9.37 23.68 0.84
N ARG A 476 -8.81 24.35 1.85
CA ARG A 476 -9.44 24.45 3.17
C ARG A 476 -10.57 25.47 3.08
N LEU A 477 -11.77 25.01 2.75
CA LEU A 477 -12.96 25.80 2.99
C LEU A 477 -13.08 26.10 4.49
N ASP A 478 -13.61 27.28 4.80
CA ASP A 478 -13.96 27.69 6.14
C ASP A 478 -14.99 26.69 6.72
N LEU A 479 -14.55 25.85 7.65
CA LEU A 479 -15.32 24.76 8.27
C LEU A 479 -16.58 25.25 9.01
N ARG A 480 -16.78 26.57 9.14
CA ARG A 480 -17.97 27.17 9.76
C ARG A 480 -19.18 27.25 8.82
N LYS A 481 -18.96 27.12 7.50
CA LYS A 481 -20.05 27.07 6.52
C LYS A 481 -19.99 25.70 5.86
N GLY A 482 -21.05 24.91 6.02
CA GLY A 482 -21.21 23.56 5.50
C GLY A 482 -21.28 23.45 3.98
N ASP A 483 -20.45 24.18 3.26
CA ASP A 483 -20.33 24.07 1.82
C ASP A 483 -19.29 22.99 1.52
N ILE A 484 -19.75 21.93 0.87
CA ILE A 484 -18.92 20.85 0.34
C ILE A 484 -18.11 21.40 -0.83
N SER A 485 -16.78 21.50 -0.71
CA SER A 485 -15.90 21.71 -1.86
C SER A 485 -15.69 20.39 -2.59
N VAL A 486 -16.20 20.34 -3.82
CA VAL A 486 -15.95 19.29 -4.81
C VAL A 486 -14.73 19.68 -5.63
N PHE A 487 -13.54 19.47 -5.07
CA PHE A 487 -12.31 19.24 -5.83
C PHE A 487 -11.61 18.03 -5.25
#